data_AF-A0A955HZW6-F1
#
_entry.id   AF-A0A955HZW6-F1
#
_cell.length_a   1.000
_cell.length_b   1.000
_cell.length_c   1.000
_cell.angle_alpha   90.00
_cell.angle_beta   90.00
_cell.angle_gamma   90.00
#
_symmetry.space_group_name_H-M   'P 1'
#
loop_
_entity.id
_entity.type
_entity.pdbx_description
1 polymer ?
#
loop_
_entity_poly.entity_id
_entity_poly.type
_entity_poly.pdbx_seq_one_letter_code
_entity_poly.pdbx_strand_id
1 'polypeptide(L)' 'MSLGIYIFAAIMYIMIIHIVMVQRNAFHLFVTVTLFILGGAMGRYLDSYIVGFVFAAVMSFMFWTHSDM' A
#
# COMPACT_ATOMS: atom_id res chain seq x y z
N MET A 1 -12.85 10.47 -0.84
CA MET A 1 -12.87 9.06 -0.40
C MET A 1 -12.95 9.02 1.11
N SER A 2 -13.89 8.27 1.69
CA SER A 2 -14.01 8.18 3.15
C SER A 2 -12.97 7.21 3.72
N LEU A 3 -12.67 7.34 5.01
CA LEU A 3 -11.73 6.46 5.73
C LEU A 3 -12.11 4.98 5.61
N GLY A 4 -13.41 4.66 5.64
CA GLY A 4 -13.89 3.28 5.44
C GLY A 4 -13.54 2.72 4.06
N ILE A 5 -13.74 3.52 3.01
CA ILE A 5 -13.39 3.12 1.63
C ILE A 5 -11.87 2.98 1.49
N TYR A 6 -11.10 3.84 2.16
CA TYR A 6 -9.63 3.73 2.21
C TYR A 6 -9.15 2.42 2.80
N ILE A 7 -9.64 2.07 3.98
CA ILE A 7 -9.24 0.82 4.65
C ILE A 7 -9.62 -0.38 3.79
N PHE A 8 -10.85 -0.40 3.25
CA PHE A 8 -11.29 -1.48 2.39
C PHE A 8 -10.42 -1.63 1.13
N ALA A 9 -10.15 -0.52 0.43
CA ALA A 9 -9.31 -0.52 -0.77
C ALA A 9 -7.86 -0.93 -0.46
N ALA A 10 -7.31 -0.48 0.68
CA ALA A 10 -5.97 -0.85 1.12
C ALA A 10 -5.85 -2.35 1.40
N ILE A 11 -6.82 -2.94 2.11
CA ILE A 11 -6.85 -4.38 2.39
C ILE A 11 -6.95 -5.17 1.08
N MET A 12 -7.87 -4.79 0.19
CA MET A 12 -8.03 -5.43 -1.12
C MET A 12 -6.74 -5.39 -1.93
N TYR A 13 -6.07 -4.23 -1.98
CA TYR A 13 -4.80 -4.07 -2.68
C TYR A 13 -3.70 -4.98 -2.10
N ILE A 14 -3.54 -4.99 -0.78
CA ILE A 14 -2.56 -5.83 -0.09
C ILE A 14 -2.82 -7.31 -0.37
N MET A 15 -4.09 -7.75 -0.34
CA MET A 15 -4.46 -9.15 -0.65
C MET A 15 -4.12 -9.52 -2.10
N ILE A 16 -4.45 -8.67 -3.06
CA ILE A 16 -4.15 -8.91 -4.48
C ILE A 16 -2.64 -9.02 -4.70
N ILE A 17 -1.88 -8.06 -4.20
CA ILE A 17 -0.42 -8.06 -4.35
C ILE A 17 0.19 -9.27 -3.62
N HIS A 18 -0.31 -9.62 -2.43
CA HIS A 18 0.16 -10.79 -1.70
C HIS A 18 0.01 -12.07 -2.52
N ILE A 19 -1.15 -12.29 -3.14
CA ILE A 19 -1.40 -13.48 -3.98
C ILE A 19 -0.47 -13.49 -5.20
N VAL A 20 -0.28 -12.33 -5.85
CA VAL A 20 0.61 -12.21 -7.02
C VAL A 20 2.07 -12.48 -6.64
N MET A 21 2.50 -12.03 -5.45
CA MET A 21 3.91 -12.03 -5.04
C MET A 21 4.33 -13.29 -4.26
N VAL A 22 3.40 -14.07 -3.71
CA VAL A 22 3.68 -15.36 -3.04
C VAL A 22 4.48 -16.30 -3.93
N GLN A 23 4.31 -16.22 -5.24
CA GLN A 23 5.04 -17.04 -6.20
C GLN A 23 6.56 -16.74 -6.25
N ARG A 24 7.00 -15.55 -5.82
CA ARG A 24 8.41 -15.09 -5.93
C ARG A 24 9.15 -14.94 -4.60
N ASN A 25 8.50 -15.21 -3.46
CA ASN A 25 9.09 -15.05 -2.12
C ASN A 25 9.66 -13.64 -1.82
N ALA A 26 9.32 -12.64 -2.63
CA ALA A 26 9.80 -11.24 -2.55
C ALA A 26 8.82 -10.33 -1.79
N PHE A 27 7.74 -10.88 -1.23
CA PHE A 27 6.70 -10.08 -0.59
C PHE A 27 7.03 -9.73 0.86
N HIS A 28 7.49 -8.50 1.08
CA HIS A 28 7.66 -7.95 2.42
C HIS A 28 6.35 -7.35 2.95
N LEU A 29 5.45 -8.21 3.45
CA LEU A 29 4.14 -7.82 3.98
C LEU A 29 4.22 -6.67 4.99
N PHE A 30 5.21 -6.72 5.88
CA PHE A 30 5.44 -5.69 6.90
C PHE A 30 5.71 -4.31 6.30
N VAL A 31 6.52 -4.23 5.23
CA VAL A 31 6.84 -2.98 4.54
C VAL A 31 5.59 -2.42 3.87
N THR A 32 4.85 -3.27 3.14
CA THR A 32 3.61 -2.86 2.46
C THR A 32 2.57 -2.33 3.44
N VAL A 33 2.33 -3.03 4.55
CA VAL A 33 1.38 -2.58 5.58
C VAL A 33 1.81 -1.24 6.18
N THR A 34 3.11 -1.07 6.48
CA THR A 34 3.64 0.19 7.02
C THR A 34 3.44 1.35 6.05
N LEU A 35 3.67 1.14 4.75
CA LEU A 35 3.43 2.15 3.72
C LEU A 35 1.96 2.56 3.63
N PHE A 36 1.03 1.62 3.76
CA PHE A 36 -0.41 1.92 3.78
C PHE A 36 -0.87 2.64 5.06
N ILE A 37 -0.23 2.38 6.21
CA ILE A 37 -0.47 3.14 7.44
C ILE A 37 0.03 4.58 7.27
N LEU A 38 1.24 4.76 6.73
CA LEU A 38 1.81 6.08 6.45
C LEU A 38 0.99 6.85 5.41
N GLY A 39 0.56 6.18 4.34
CA GLY A 39 -0.36 6.75 3.35
C GLY A 39 -1.69 7.16 3.97
N GLY A 40 -2.22 6.40 4.93
CA GLY A 40 -3.45 6.75 5.65
C GLY A 40 -3.27 7.98 6.53
N ALA A 41 -2.15 8.07 7.25
CA ALA A 41 -1.79 9.24 8.05
C ALA A 41 -1.59 10.49 7.18
N MET A 42 -0.91 10.35 6.05
CA MET A 42 -0.69 11.43 5.07
C MET A 42 -2.01 11.87 4.42
N GLY A 43 -2.88 10.92 4.07
CA GLY A 43 -4.21 11.20 3.53
C GLY A 43 -5.11 11.94 4.52
N ARG A 44 -4.96 11.67 5.83
CA ARG A 44 -5.62 12.44 6.89
C ARG A 44 -5.04 13.85 7.03
N TYR A 45 -3.72 14.02 6.91
CA TYR A 45 -3.07 15.33 7.01
C TYR A 45 -3.42 16.25 5.82
N LEU A 46 -3.60 15.68 4.62
CA LEU A 46 -3.92 16.40 3.38
C LEU A 46 -5.43 16.51 3.10
N ASP A 47 -6.28 16.11 4.06
CA ASP A 47 -7.74 15.98 3.89
C ASP A 47 -8.18 15.18 2.64
N SER A 48 -7.29 14.31 2.13
CA SER A 48 -7.52 13.51 0.94
C SER A 48 -6.89 12.12 1.05
N TYR A 49 -7.72 11.15 1.44
CA TYR A 49 -7.34 9.73 1.48
C TYR A 49 -6.99 9.15 0.10
N ILE A 50 -7.45 9.77 -0.99
CA ILE A 50 -7.07 9.36 -2.35
C ILE A 50 -5.57 9.60 -2.55
N VAL A 51 -5.06 10.76 -2.13
CA VAL A 51 -3.64 11.09 -2.24
C VAL A 51 -2.81 10.12 -1.39
N GLY A 52 -3.26 9.85 -0.17
CA GLY A 52 -2.65 8.86 0.71
C GLY A 52 -2.58 7.45 0.11
N PHE A 53 -3.65 7.03 -0.57
CA PHE A 53 -3.72 5.71 -1.22
C PHE A 53 -2.78 5.62 -2.41
N VAL A 54 -2.79 6.62 -3.28
CA VAL A 54 -1.91 6.69 -4.45
C VAL A 54 -0.45 6.72 -4.00
N PHE A 55 -0.11 7.50 -2.97
CA PHE A 55 1.22 7.53 -2.38
C PHE A 55 1.66 6.15 -1.89
N ALA A 56 0.84 5.48 -1.07
CA ALA A 56 1.16 4.15 -0.56
C ALA A 56 1.33 3.11 -1.68
N ALA A 57 0.46 3.14 -2.70
CA ALA A 57 0.54 2.26 -3.86
C ALA A 57 1.85 2.47 -4.64
N VAL A 58 2.18 3.73 -4.99
CA VAL A 58 3.42 4.07 -5.72
C VAL A 58 4.66 3.67 -4.92
N MET A 59 4.70 4.00 -3.63
CA MET A 59 5.82 3.63 -2.77
C MET A 59 5.96 2.10 -2.65
N SER A 60 4.85 1.36 -2.59
CA SER A 60 4.89 -0.10 -2.55
C SER A 60 5.49 -0.71 -3.83
N PHE A 61 5.19 -0.12 -5.00
CA PHE A 61 5.81 -0.51 -6.27
C PHE A 61 7.30 -0.14 -6.34
N MET A 62 7.70 1.03 -5.82
CA MET A 62 9.11 1.44 -5.79
C MET A 62 9.96 0.51 -4.92
N PHE A 63 9.48 0.18 -3.72
CA PHE A 63 10.18 -0.75 -2.83
C PHE A 63 10.27 -2.17 -3.41
N TRP A 64 9.28 -2.57 -4.20
CA TRP A 64 9.34 -3.85 -4.93
C TRP A 64 10.45 -3.88 -5.99
N THR A 65 10.60 -2.85 -6.84
CA THR A 65 11.68 -2.82 -7.85
C THR A 65 13.07 -2.93 -7.23
N HIS A 66 13.25 -2.47 -5.99
CA HIS A 66 14.52 -2.54 -5.29
C HIS A 66 14.81 -3.93 -4.69
N SER A 67 13.80 -4.75 -4.43
CA SER A 67 14.00 -6.12 -3.91
C SER A 67 14.35 -7.17 -4.97
N ASP A 68 14.16 -6.84 -6.26
CA ASP A 68 14.46 -7.73 -7.39
C ASP A 68 15.85 -7.49 -8.03
N MET A 69 16.67 -6.57 -7.48
CA MET A 69 18.08 -6.35 -7.87
C MET A 69 19.04 -7.01 -6.87
#